data_AF-A0A2S6H9A2-F1
#
_entry.id   AF-A0A2S6H9A2-F1
#
_cell.length_a   1.000
_cell.length_b   1.000
_cell.length_c   1.000
_cell.angle_alpha   90.00
_cell.angle_beta   90.00
_cell.angle_gamma   90.00
#
_symmetry.space_group_name_H-M   'P 1'
#
loop_
_entity.id
_entity.type
_entity.pdbx_description
1 polymer ?
#
loop_
_entity_poly.entity_id
_entity_poly.type
_entity_poly.pdbx_seq_one_letter_code
_entity_poly.pdbx_strand_id
1 'polypeptide(L)'
;MPIRLLNASSQAPAWEFSAGSSSFLSREAATAWMQEVEQRREQLPRASLTGFPSWSLGTSVICIFLLWLSGCALIQPEQVVDKPELMPIAQPLGPARRIVQQINAVWADRQESLLTVLELDAKHIAMAGLSNDGLSLFNLAYDGNTVVCDKSPLLPESVNPEFIISDLQLVYWPIAELQKKLPAGWRLEEADKKRFLTIRGKKQVEVNYLSPDPVWPKAVELVNFQYNYRLNIKTISYDLIPE
;
A
#
# COMPACT_ATOMS: atom_id res chain seq x y z
N MET A 1 51.97 15.29 -29.31
CA MET A 1 52.43 14.70 -28.04
C MET A 1 51.29 13.90 -27.43
N PRO A 2 51.57 12.71 -26.89
CA PRO A 2 50.61 11.60 -26.86
C PRO A 2 49.65 11.62 -25.66
N ILE A 3 48.48 11.06 -25.90
CA ILE A 3 47.42 10.72 -24.94
C ILE A 3 47.97 9.70 -23.95
N ARG A 4 47.98 10.04 -22.66
CA ARG A 4 48.40 9.15 -21.56
C ARG A 4 47.15 8.53 -20.95
N LEU A 5 46.82 7.32 -21.39
CA LEU A 5 45.88 6.42 -20.71
C LEU A 5 46.54 5.99 -19.39
N LEU A 6 45.95 6.38 -18.27
CA LEU A 6 46.34 5.85 -16.95
C LEU A 6 45.34 4.78 -16.52
N ASN A 7 45.91 3.60 -16.41
CA ASN A 7 45.36 2.31 -16.04
C ASN A 7 44.85 2.36 -14.59
N ALA A 8 43.55 2.18 -14.37
CA ALA A 8 42.98 2.06 -13.03
C ALA A 8 42.98 0.58 -12.61
N SER A 9 43.93 0.19 -11.77
CA SER A 9 44.01 -1.12 -11.16
C SER A 9 42.88 -1.30 -10.14
N SER A 10 41.92 -2.17 -10.44
CA SER A 10 40.91 -2.65 -9.50
C SER A 10 41.54 -3.64 -8.51
N GLN A 11 41.62 -3.28 -7.24
CA GLN A 11 41.80 -4.24 -6.14
C GLN A 11 40.62 -4.11 -5.19
N ALA A 12 39.74 -5.10 -5.23
CA ALA A 12 38.66 -5.27 -4.27
C ALA A 12 39.22 -5.97 -3.01
N PRO A 13 38.84 -5.58 -1.79
CA PRO A 13 39.20 -6.33 -0.60
C PRO A 13 38.39 -7.63 -0.51
N ALA A 14 39.11 -8.73 -0.37
CA ALA A 14 38.58 -10.02 0.05
C ALA A 14 38.07 -9.89 1.49
N TRP A 15 36.76 -10.03 1.68
CA TRP A 15 36.18 -10.28 3.00
C TRP A 15 36.17 -11.79 3.24
N GLU A 16 36.62 -12.21 4.42
CA GLU A 16 36.49 -13.57 4.93
C GLU A 16 35.14 -13.68 5.65
N PHE A 17 34.27 -14.60 5.23
CA PHE A 17 33.11 -14.98 6.03
C PHE A 17 33.56 -15.90 7.16
N SER A 18 33.49 -15.39 8.39
CA SER A 18 33.41 -16.20 9.60
C SER A 18 32.06 -16.92 9.61
N ALA A 19 32.09 -18.25 9.56
CA ALA A 19 30.92 -19.10 9.73
C ALA A 19 30.42 -18.99 11.18
N GLY A 20 29.48 -18.08 11.42
CA GLY A 20 28.71 -18.01 12.66
C GLY A 20 27.76 -19.21 12.75
N SER A 21 27.96 -20.03 13.78
CA SER A 21 27.14 -21.17 14.13
C SER A 21 25.70 -20.75 14.45
N SER A 22 24.77 -21.03 13.56
CA SER A 22 23.34 -21.03 13.87
C SER A 22 23.03 -22.30 14.66
N SER A 23 22.78 -22.15 15.97
CA SER A 23 22.23 -23.19 16.82
C SER A 23 20.83 -23.56 16.32
N PHE A 24 20.76 -24.69 15.62
CA PHE A 24 19.51 -25.33 15.23
C PHE A 24 18.72 -25.72 16.48
N LEU A 25 17.48 -25.22 16.58
CA LEU A 25 16.43 -25.79 17.42
C LEU A 25 16.31 -27.27 17.07
N SER A 26 16.75 -28.12 18.01
CA SER A 26 16.82 -29.56 17.83
C SER A 26 15.42 -30.14 17.61
N ARG A 27 15.32 -31.13 16.72
CA ARG A 27 14.11 -31.94 16.47
C ARG A 27 13.54 -32.61 17.74
N GLU A 28 14.29 -32.62 18.84
CA GLU A 28 13.93 -33.26 20.10
C GLU A 28 12.85 -32.48 20.87
N ALA A 29 12.78 -31.16 20.72
CA ALA A 29 11.77 -30.36 21.41
C ALA A 29 10.33 -30.60 20.88
N ALA A 30 10.19 -30.95 19.60
CA ALA A 30 8.89 -31.23 18.98
C ALA A 30 8.33 -32.60 19.39
N THR A 31 9.20 -33.58 19.65
CA THR A 31 8.78 -34.92 20.09
C THR A 31 8.35 -34.95 21.55
N ALA A 32 9.01 -34.16 22.42
CA ALA A 32 8.63 -34.08 23.83
C ALA A 32 7.23 -33.46 24.03
N TRP A 33 6.89 -32.45 23.23
CA TRP A 33 5.57 -31.79 23.33
C TRP A 33 4.42 -32.69 22.85
N MET A 34 4.64 -33.53 21.83
CA MET A 34 3.62 -34.48 21.37
C MET A 34 3.36 -35.58 22.41
N GLN A 35 4.38 -36.06 23.13
CA GLN A 35 4.18 -37.09 24.16
C GLN A 35 3.40 -36.55 25.37
N GLU A 36 3.65 -35.31 25.81
CA GLU A 36 2.93 -34.68 26.92
C GLU A 36 1.43 -34.48 26.62
N VAL A 37 1.08 -34.13 25.37
CA VAL A 37 -0.32 -33.88 24.96
C VAL A 37 -1.14 -35.18 24.90
N GLU A 38 -0.56 -36.27 24.40
CA GLU A 38 -1.26 -37.57 24.34
C GLU A 38 -1.49 -38.12 25.76
N GLN A 39 -0.53 -37.94 26.66
CA GLN A 39 -0.64 -38.39 28.05
C GLN A 39 -1.72 -37.64 28.85
N ARG A 40 -1.94 -36.35 28.58
CA ARG A 40 -3.05 -35.58 29.19
C ARG A 40 -4.42 -35.98 28.66
N ARG A 41 -4.51 -36.56 27.47
CA ARG A 41 -5.80 -36.96 26.87
C ARG A 41 -6.40 -38.19 27.54
N GLU A 42 -5.57 -39.07 28.09
CA GLU A 42 -6.04 -40.28 28.79
C GLU A 42 -6.44 -40.03 30.26
N GLN A 43 -6.07 -38.90 30.86
CA GLN A 43 -6.40 -38.58 32.26
C GLN A 43 -7.75 -37.89 32.48
N LEU A 44 -8.54 -37.64 31.42
CA LEU A 44 -9.87 -37.07 31.59
C LEU A 44 -10.84 -38.16 32.11
N PRO A 45 -11.47 -37.96 33.29
CA PRO A 45 -12.45 -38.91 33.79
C PRO A 45 -13.62 -39.01 32.82
N ARG A 46 -13.89 -40.22 32.31
CA ARG A 46 -15.12 -40.52 31.58
C ARG A 46 -16.30 -40.33 32.53
N ALA A 47 -16.98 -39.20 32.41
CA ALA A 47 -18.23 -38.94 33.12
C ALA A 47 -19.25 -40.03 32.74
N SER A 48 -19.47 -40.98 33.64
CA SER A 48 -20.54 -41.96 33.54
C SER A 48 -21.87 -41.26 33.82
N LEU A 49 -22.66 -41.05 32.77
CA LEU A 49 -24.05 -40.60 32.89
C LEU A 49 -24.93 -41.79 33.29
N THR A 50 -24.93 -42.12 34.58
CA THR A 50 -25.91 -43.04 35.17
C THR A 50 -26.83 -42.24 36.09
N GLY A 51 -28.10 -42.09 35.68
CA GLY A 51 -29.17 -41.63 36.56
C GLY A 51 -30.03 -40.52 35.97
N PHE A 52 -31.00 -40.88 35.12
CA PHE A 52 -32.14 -40.02 34.84
C PHE A 52 -33.38 -40.57 35.57
N PRO A 53 -33.94 -39.85 36.56
CA PRO A 53 -35.19 -40.24 37.17
C PRO A 53 -36.37 -39.97 36.22
N SER A 54 -37.34 -40.86 36.23
CA SER A 54 -38.58 -40.77 35.46
C SER A 54 -39.48 -39.67 36.04
N TRP A 55 -39.48 -38.49 35.42
CA TRP A 55 -40.52 -37.48 35.61
C TRP A 55 -41.43 -37.34 34.40
N SER A 56 -42.69 -37.63 34.69
CA SER A 56 -43.87 -37.63 33.86
C SER A 56 -44.24 -36.22 33.36
N LEU A 57 -44.63 -36.17 32.08
CA LEU A 57 -45.50 -35.20 31.41
C LEU A 57 -45.18 -33.68 31.43
N GLY A 58 -44.25 -33.18 32.25
CA GLY A 58 -43.94 -31.73 32.34
C GLY A 58 -42.76 -31.24 31.48
N THR A 59 -41.93 -32.15 30.95
CA THR A 59 -40.65 -31.80 30.30
C THR A 59 -40.81 -31.32 28.86
N SER A 60 -41.93 -31.61 28.19
CA SER A 60 -42.13 -31.27 26.78
C SER A 60 -42.27 -29.75 26.54
N VAL A 61 -42.86 -29.02 27.50
CA VAL A 61 -43.06 -27.57 27.38
C VAL A 61 -41.76 -26.78 27.64
N ILE A 62 -40.90 -27.27 28.54
CA ILE A 62 -39.63 -26.62 28.89
C ILE A 62 -38.59 -26.78 27.76
N CYS A 63 -38.56 -27.94 27.08
CA CYS A 63 -37.66 -28.15 25.94
C CYS A 63 -38.03 -27.29 24.72
N ILE A 64 -39.32 -27.01 24.49
CA ILE A 64 -39.77 -26.14 23.39
C ILE A 64 -39.40 -24.67 23.65
N PHE A 65 -39.42 -24.22 24.92
CA PHE A 65 -39.05 -22.84 25.27
C PHE A 65 -37.54 -22.57 25.15
N LEU A 66 -36.69 -23.58 25.38
CA LEU A 66 -35.23 -23.48 25.20
C LEU A 66 -34.80 -23.51 23.72
N LEU A 67 -35.62 -24.05 22.82
CA LEU A 67 -35.39 -24.02 21.37
C LEU A 67 -35.64 -22.65 20.73
N TRP A 68 -36.30 -21.72 21.43
CA TRP A 68 -36.59 -20.37 20.93
C TRP A 68 -35.49 -19.34 21.25
N LEU A 69 -34.51 -19.67 22.11
CA LEU A 69 -33.45 -18.75 22.52
C LEU A 69 -32.12 -18.90 21.76
N SER A 70 -31.98 -19.89 20.87
CA SER A 70 -30.74 -20.12 20.10
C SER A 70 -30.65 -19.36 18.78
N GLY A 71 -31.64 -18.53 18.43
CA GLY A 71 -31.75 -17.90 17.10
C GLY A 71 -30.86 -16.68 16.82
N CYS A 72 -30.25 -16.04 17.82
CA CYS A 72 -29.55 -14.75 17.62
C CYS A 72 -28.01 -14.83 17.58
N ALA A 73 -27.40 -16.01 17.74
CA ALA A 73 -25.94 -16.13 17.75
C ALA A 73 -25.33 -16.39 16.35
N LEU A 74 -26.15 -16.59 15.32
CA LEU A 74 -25.71 -16.91 13.95
C LEU A 74 -25.79 -15.72 13.01
N ILE A 75 -25.51 -14.51 13.52
CA ILE A 75 -25.24 -13.35 12.68
C ILE A 75 -23.95 -12.75 13.23
N GLN A 76 -22.83 -13.35 12.83
CA GLN A 76 -21.56 -12.63 12.89
C GLN A 76 -21.60 -11.60 11.77
N PRO A 77 -21.61 -10.28 12.05
CA PRO A 77 -21.38 -9.31 11.01
C PRO A 77 -19.98 -9.59 10.49
N GLU A 78 -19.91 -10.11 9.26
CA GLU A 78 -18.65 -10.22 8.53
C GLU A 78 -18.01 -8.83 8.59
N GLN A 79 -16.88 -8.73 9.29
CA GLN A 79 -16.09 -7.52 9.32
C GLN A 79 -15.57 -7.37 7.89
N VAL A 80 -16.33 -6.66 7.05
CA VAL A 80 -15.88 -6.23 5.73
C VAL A 80 -14.69 -5.32 6.01
N VAL A 81 -13.49 -5.90 5.96
CA VAL A 81 -12.25 -5.14 5.92
C VAL A 81 -12.31 -4.40 4.59
N ASP A 82 -12.81 -3.16 4.63
CA ASP A 82 -13.02 -2.31 3.47
C ASP A 82 -11.67 -2.20 2.75
N LYS A 83 -11.56 -2.86 1.59
CA LYS A 83 -10.38 -2.74 0.73
C LYS A 83 -10.21 -1.24 0.46
N PRO A 84 -9.02 -0.65 0.65
CA PRO A 84 -8.83 0.76 0.37
C PRO A 84 -9.27 1.08 -1.05
N GLU A 85 -10.31 1.92 -1.17
CA GLU A 85 -10.80 2.37 -2.46
C GLU A 85 -9.74 3.28 -3.11
N LEU A 86 -9.13 2.82 -4.20
CA LEU A 86 -8.13 3.58 -4.95
C LEU A 86 -8.83 4.59 -5.88
N MET A 87 -8.29 5.80 -5.99
CA MET A 87 -8.78 6.75 -6.98
C MET A 87 -8.50 6.22 -8.39
N PRO A 88 -9.48 6.20 -9.30
CA PRO A 88 -9.23 5.82 -10.69
C PRO A 88 -8.18 6.74 -11.33
N ILE A 89 -7.21 6.15 -12.02
CA ILE A 89 -6.20 6.90 -12.77
C ILE A 89 -6.91 7.67 -13.90
N ALA A 90 -6.71 8.99 -13.92
CA ALA A 90 -7.26 9.89 -14.92
C ALA A 90 -6.58 9.69 -16.28
N GLN A 91 -7.28 10.05 -17.35
CA GLN A 91 -6.79 9.90 -18.72
C GLN A 91 -5.49 10.70 -18.95
N PRO A 92 -4.62 10.23 -19.86
CA PRO A 92 -3.51 11.02 -20.38
C PRO A 92 -4.00 12.38 -20.90
N LEU A 93 -3.19 13.42 -20.75
CA LEU A 93 -3.56 14.80 -21.05
C LEU A 93 -2.34 15.56 -21.59
N GLY A 94 -2.47 16.15 -22.77
CA GLY A 94 -1.43 17.01 -23.34
C GLY A 94 -1.26 18.36 -22.59
N PRO A 95 -0.30 19.20 -23.02
CA PRO A 95 0.72 18.91 -24.04
C PRO A 95 1.77 17.90 -23.56
N ALA A 96 2.53 17.33 -24.50
CA ALA A 96 3.68 16.48 -24.19
C ALA A 96 4.68 17.19 -23.26
N ARG A 97 5.05 16.51 -22.18
CA ARG A 97 5.93 17.06 -21.14
C ARG A 97 6.68 15.98 -20.38
N ARG A 98 7.83 16.38 -19.85
CA ARG A 98 8.68 15.57 -18.96
C ARG A 98 8.93 16.34 -17.67
N ILE A 99 8.73 15.66 -16.55
CA ILE A 99 8.88 16.24 -15.22
C ILE A 99 9.79 15.32 -14.41
N VAL A 100 10.82 15.91 -13.79
CA VAL A 100 11.67 15.20 -12.82
C VAL A 100 11.31 15.70 -11.43
N GLN A 101 10.97 14.80 -10.51
CA GLN A 101 10.54 15.16 -9.16
C GLN A 101 11.18 14.26 -8.11
N GLN A 102 11.63 14.84 -7.00
CA GLN A 102 11.98 14.08 -5.81
C GLN A 102 10.73 13.88 -4.95
N ILE A 103 10.43 12.65 -4.59
CA ILE A 103 9.32 12.30 -3.70
C ILE A 103 9.91 11.71 -2.42
N ASN A 104 9.63 12.36 -1.29
CA ASN A 104 9.94 11.84 0.04
C ASN A 104 8.64 11.37 0.68
N ALA A 105 8.47 10.05 0.80
CA ALA A 105 7.35 9.43 1.45
C ALA A 105 7.67 9.16 2.92
N VAL A 106 6.74 9.52 3.82
CA VAL A 106 6.91 9.43 5.26
C VAL A 106 5.72 8.66 5.85
N TRP A 107 6.02 7.57 6.53
CA TRP A 107 5.12 6.79 7.37
C TRP A 107 5.47 7.00 8.84
N ALA A 108 4.73 6.36 9.76
CA ALA A 108 4.95 6.51 11.20
C ALA A 108 6.32 5.97 11.67
N ASP A 109 6.82 4.92 11.01
CA ASP A 109 8.00 4.14 11.40
C ASP A 109 9.20 4.31 10.46
N ARG A 110 8.97 4.82 9.25
CA ARG A 110 10.00 4.91 8.21
C ARG A 110 9.77 6.08 7.26
N GLN A 111 10.81 6.41 6.51
CA GLN A 111 10.74 7.35 5.40
C GLN A 111 11.54 6.78 4.22
N GLU A 112 11.05 7.02 3.01
CA GLU A 112 11.70 6.61 1.78
C GLU A 112 11.78 7.79 0.82
N SER A 113 12.84 7.85 0.03
CA SER A 113 13.04 8.90 -0.97
C SER A 113 13.33 8.25 -2.31
N LEU A 114 12.69 8.74 -3.36
CA LEU A 114 12.92 8.31 -4.73
C LEU A 114 12.85 9.50 -5.68
N LEU A 115 13.59 9.40 -6.78
CA LEU A 115 13.47 10.30 -7.91
C LEU A 115 12.46 9.71 -8.89
N THR A 116 11.49 10.51 -9.31
CA THR A 116 10.53 10.15 -10.35
C THR A 116 10.83 10.91 -11.62
N VAL A 117 10.73 10.22 -12.74
CA VAL A 117 10.63 10.82 -14.07
C VAL A 117 9.24 10.52 -14.58
N LEU A 118 8.41 11.56 -14.70
CA LEU A 118 7.07 11.49 -15.25
C LEU A 118 7.09 12.05 -16.68
N GLU A 119 6.65 11.25 -17.62
CA GLU A 119 6.39 11.65 -19.00
C GLU A 119 4.90 11.52 -19.28
N LEU A 120 4.34 12.51 -19.95
CA LEU A 120 2.92 12.60 -20.22
C LEU A 120 2.71 13.28 -21.56
N ASP A 121 1.81 12.71 -22.37
CA ASP A 121 1.21 13.36 -23.51
C ASP A 121 -0.32 13.11 -23.55
N ALA A 122 -0.98 13.46 -24.66
CA ALA A 122 -2.41 13.26 -24.83
C ALA A 122 -2.86 11.79 -24.95
N LYS A 123 -1.93 10.84 -25.02
CA LYS A 123 -2.17 9.40 -25.28
C LYS A 123 -1.54 8.49 -24.23
N HIS A 124 -0.45 8.89 -23.58
CA HIS A 124 0.29 8.03 -22.66
C HIS A 124 0.77 8.77 -21.42
N ILE A 125 0.83 8.04 -20.31
CA ILE A 125 1.56 8.39 -19.09
C ILE A 125 2.65 7.34 -18.91
N ALA A 126 3.89 7.76 -18.72
CA ALA A 126 4.98 6.89 -18.33
C ALA A 126 5.64 7.46 -17.07
N MET A 127 6.01 6.58 -16.14
CA MET A 127 6.70 6.96 -14.91
C MET A 127 7.79 5.96 -14.57
N ALA A 128 9.01 6.44 -14.41
CA ALA A 128 10.09 5.67 -13.82
C ALA A 128 10.36 6.18 -12.40
N GLY A 129 10.41 5.26 -11.44
CA GLY A 129 10.88 5.53 -10.08
C GLY A 129 12.29 5.01 -9.91
N LEU A 130 13.19 5.88 -9.48
CA LEU A 130 14.60 5.59 -9.27
C LEU A 130 14.97 5.79 -7.80
N SER A 131 15.84 4.94 -7.27
CA SER A 131 16.48 5.18 -5.98
C SER A 131 17.44 6.38 -6.07
N ASN A 132 17.95 6.82 -4.92
CA ASN A 132 18.88 7.96 -4.86
C ASN A 132 20.23 7.69 -5.56
N ASP A 133 20.62 6.42 -5.72
CA ASP A 133 21.78 5.96 -6.51
C ASP A 133 21.45 5.68 -7.98
N GLY A 134 20.21 5.91 -8.42
CA GLY A 134 19.79 5.83 -9.82
C GLY A 134 19.36 4.44 -10.28
N LEU A 135 19.19 3.47 -9.39
CA LEU A 135 18.66 2.14 -9.73
C LEU A 135 17.16 2.25 -10.01
N SER A 136 16.69 1.54 -11.05
CA SER A 136 15.25 1.47 -11.33
C SER A 136 14.53 0.65 -10.26
N LEU A 137 13.59 1.30 -9.58
CA LEU A 137 12.71 0.70 -8.58
C LEU A 137 11.37 0.28 -9.17
N PHE A 138 10.87 1.02 -10.15
CA PHE A 138 9.70 0.63 -10.94
C PHE A 138 9.63 1.39 -12.26
N ASN A 139 8.91 0.81 -13.22
CA ASN A 139 8.47 1.46 -14.44
C ASN A 139 6.95 1.26 -14.58
N LEU A 140 6.22 2.35 -14.80
CA LEU A 140 4.78 2.34 -15.02
C LEU A 140 4.48 2.96 -16.38
N ALA A 141 3.62 2.32 -17.15
CA ALA A 141 3.06 2.84 -18.39
C ALA A 141 1.54 2.74 -18.35
N TYR A 142 0.86 3.77 -18.86
CA TYR A 142 -0.59 3.83 -18.93
C TYR A 142 -1.02 4.50 -20.23
N ASP A 143 -1.84 3.82 -21.02
CA ASP A 143 -2.31 4.26 -22.35
C ASP A 143 -3.73 4.86 -22.33
N GLY A 144 -4.28 5.12 -21.14
CA GLY A 144 -5.68 5.52 -20.97
C GLY A 144 -6.63 4.35 -20.68
N ASN A 145 -6.21 3.10 -20.92
CA ASN A 145 -7.03 1.91 -20.72
C ASN A 145 -6.38 0.90 -19.77
N THR A 146 -5.10 0.62 -19.96
CA THR A 146 -4.36 -0.43 -19.25
C THR A 146 -3.15 0.16 -18.56
N VAL A 147 -3.01 -0.14 -17.27
CA VAL A 147 -1.80 0.16 -16.52
C VAL A 147 -0.90 -1.06 -16.55
N VAL A 148 0.34 -0.87 -16.99
CA VAL A 148 1.40 -1.88 -16.90
C VAL A 148 2.44 -1.35 -15.94
N CYS A 149 2.72 -2.12 -14.89
CA CYS A 149 3.70 -1.75 -13.87
C CYS A 149 4.70 -2.89 -13.70
N ASP A 150 5.97 -2.59 -13.93
CA ASP A 150 7.10 -3.44 -13.56
C ASP A 150 7.72 -2.91 -12.27
N LYS A 151 7.71 -3.72 -11.22
CA LYS A 151 8.19 -3.35 -9.88
C LYS A 151 9.42 -4.17 -9.54
N SER A 152 10.50 -3.48 -9.19
CA SER A 152 11.72 -4.11 -8.70
C SER A 152 11.49 -4.71 -7.31
N PRO A 153 12.08 -5.90 -7.01
CA PRO A 153 12.12 -6.44 -5.66
C PRO A 153 12.82 -5.55 -4.63
N LEU A 154 13.63 -4.58 -5.10
CA LEU A 154 14.28 -3.60 -4.24
C LEU A 154 13.30 -2.56 -3.67
N LEU A 155 12.15 -2.36 -4.31
CA LEU A 155 11.12 -1.46 -3.80
C LEU A 155 10.29 -2.18 -2.72
N PRO A 156 10.16 -1.63 -1.50
CA PRO A 156 9.39 -2.27 -0.43
C PRO A 156 7.99 -2.70 -0.88
N GLU A 157 7.52 -3.85 -0.44
CA GLU A 157 6.20 -4.39 -0.84
C GLU A 157 5.06 -3.40 -0.54
N SER A 158 5.18 -2.66 0.57
CA SER A 158 4.23 -1.63 0.99
C SER A 158 4.08 -0.44 0.03
N VAL A 159 5.03 -0.22 -0.88
CA VAL A 159 4.98 0.89 -1.85
C VAL A 159 4.39 0.38 -3.16
N ASN A 160 3.23 0.90 -3.55
CA ASN A 160 2.59 0.59 -4.82
C ASN A 160 2.76 1.77 -5.80
N PRO A 161 3.44 1.59 -6.94
CA PRO A 161 3.59 2.64 -7.96
C PRO A 161 2.26 3.21 -8.48
N GLU A 162 1.19 2.40 -8.52
CA GLU A 162 -0.15 2.89 -8.92
C GLU A 162 -0.70 3.94 -7.95
N PHE A 163 -0.35 3.84 -6.66
CA PHE A 163 -0.73 4.86 -5.68
C PHE A 163 0.06 6.15 -5.90
N ILE A 164 1.33 6.04 -6.30
CA ILE A 164 2.18 7.20 -6.59
C ILE A 164 1.61 7.99 -7.78
N ILE A 165 1.24 7.34 -8.89
CA ILE A 165 0.64 8.06 -10.03
C ILE A 165 -0.74 8.63 -9.67
N SER A 166 -1.55 7.91 -8.90
CA SER A 166 -2.82 8.42 -8.40
C SER A 166 -2.64 9.70 -7.57
N ASP A 167 -1.69 9.71 -6.63
CA ASP A 167 -1.36 10.90 -5.83
C ASP A 167 -0.83 12.04 -6.70
N LEU A 168 0.06 11.76 -7.66
CA LEU A 168 0.58 12.79 -8.56
C LEU A 168 -0.52 13.37 -9.45
N GLN A 169 -1.48 12.57 -9.92
CA GLN A 169 -2.64 13.09 -10.65
C GLN A 169 -3.50 13.96 -9.74
N LEU A 170 -3.78 13.52 -8.50
CA LEU A 170 -4.53 14.33 -7.54
C LEU A 170 -3.86 15.69 -7.29
N VAL A 171 -2.53 15.73 -7.26
CA VAL A 171 -1.75 16.96 -7.10
C VAL A 171 -1.76 17.82 -8.36
N TYR A 172 -1.52 17.24 -9.53
CA TYR A 172 -1.10 18.01 -10.72
C TYR A 172 -2.13 18.08 -11.85
N TRP A 173 -3.14 17.20 -11.90
CA TRP A 173 -4.12 17.25 -12.99
C TRP A 173 -5.11 18.40 -12.78
N PRO A 174 -5.73 18.91 -13.87
CA PRO A 174 -6.84 19.84 -13.73
C PRO A 174 -7.97 19.20 -12.93
N ILE A 175 -8.47 19.90 -11.92
CA ILE A 175 -9.53 19.39 -11.04
C ILE A 175 -10.78 18.95 -11.83
N ALA A 176 -11.11 19.67 -12.90
CA ALA A 176 -12.25 19.35 -13.76
C ALA A 176 -12.11 17.98 -14.45
N GLU A 177 -10.90 17.55 -14.80
CA GLU A 177 -10.68 16.23 -15.41
C GLU A 177 -10.79 15.11 -14.38
N LEU A 178 -10.28 15.35 -13.16
CA LEU A 178 -10.37 14.39 -12.07
C LEU A 178 -11.83 14.16 -11.65
N GLN A 179 -12.61 15.24 -11.49
CA GLN A 179 -14.00 15.19 -11.06
C GLN A 179 -14.90 14.34 -11.99
N LYS A 180 -14.62 14.30 -13.30
CA LYS A 180 -15.38 13.47 -14.27
C LYS A 180 -15.26 11.97 -14.03
N LYS A 181 -14.22 11.53 -13.30
CA LYS A 181 -13.91 10.11 -13.08
C LYS A 181 -14.20 9.65 -11.65
N LEU A 182 -14.58 10.56 -10.76
CA LEU A 182 -14.81 10.24 -9.35
C LEU A 182 -16.05 9.35 -9.19
N PRO A 183 -15.96 8.25 -8.42
CA PRO A 183 -17.11 7.43 -8.09
C PRO A 183 -18.18 8.17 -7.27
N ALA A 184 -19.37 7.59 -7.18
CA ALA A 184 -20.41 8.12 -6.30
C ALA A 184 -19.93 8.17 -4.84
N GLY A 185 -20.25 9.28 -4.15
CA GLY A 185 -19.83 9.52 -2.77
C GLY A 185 -18.42 10.11 -2.63
N TRP A 186 -17.66 10.21 -3.71
CA TRP A 186 -16.38 10.91 -3.73
C TRP A 186 -16.58 12.38 -4.08
N ARG A 187 -15.78 13.25 -3.48
CA ARG A 187 -15.78 14.69 -3.75
C ARG A 187 -14.36 15.23 -3.69
N LEU A 188 -13.95 15.90 -4.76
CA LEU A 188 -12.69 16.63 -4.85
C LEU A 188 -12.97 18.12 -4.92
N GLU A 189 -12.38 18.88 -4.02
CA GLU A 189 -12.53 20.33 -3.90
C GLU A 189 -11.16 21.01 -3.93
N GLU A 190 -11.07 22.20 -4.49
CA GLU A 190 -9.88 23.04 -4.52
C GLU A 190 -10.22 24.42 -3.95
N ALA A 191 -9.48 24.84 -2.93
CA ALA A 191 -9.62 26.15 -2.28
C ALA A 191 -8.30 26.54 -1.61
N ASP A 192 -7.97 27.83 -1.59
CA ASP A 192 -6.84 28.38 -0.82
C ASP A 192 -5.51 27.63 -0.99
N LYS A 193 -5.12 27.32 -2.23
CA LYS A 193 -3.89 26.55 -2.53
C LYS A 193 -3.88 25.17 -1.87
N LYS A 194 -5.05 24.58 -1.72
CA LYS A 194 -5.22 23.22 -1.23
C LYS A 194 -6.20 22.45 -2.09
N ARG A 195 -6.06 21.13 -2.06
CA ARG A 195 -7.10 20.20 -2.51
C ARG A 195 -7.51 19.26 -1.40
N PHE A 196 -8.77 18.88 -1.40
CA PHE A 196 -9.33 17.93 -0.45
C PHE A 196 -10.08 16.84 -1.20
N LEU A 197 -9.70 15.59 -0.99
CA LEU A 197 -10.48 14.44 -1.41
C LEU A 197 -11.28 13.91 -0.23
N THR A 198 -12.60 13.86 -0.38
CA THR A 198 -13.54 13.36 0.62
C THR A 198 -14.28 12.17 0.06
N ILE A 199 -14.32 11.06 0.80
CA ILE A 199 -15.09 9.86 0.46
C ILE A 199 -16.17 9.68 1.51
N ARG A 200 -17.44 9.67 1.09
CA ARG A 200 -18.63 9.49 1.96
C ARG A 200 -18.63 10.45 3.16
N GLY A 201 -18.21 11.70 2.93
CA GLY A 201 -18.17 12.75 3.95
C GLY A 201 -16.92 12.75 4.84
N LYS A 202 -16.00 11.78 4.70
CA LYS A 202 -14.72 11.74 5.42
C LYS A 202 -13.58 12.22 4.54
N LYS A 203 -12.78 13.18 5.04
CA LYS A 203 -11.56 13.62 4.36
C LYS A 203 -10.53 12.48 4.33
N GLN A 204 -10.08 12.12 3.14
CA GLN A 204 -9.13 11.03 2.90
C GLN A 204 -7.79 11.52 2.38
N VAL A 205 -7.77 12.61 1.62
CA VAL A 205 -6.50 13.22 1.16
C VAL A 205 -6.58 14.74 1.31
N GLU A 206 -5.48 15.34 1.74
CA GLU A 206 -5.25 16.78 1.72
C GLU A 206 -3.97 17.08 0.96
N VAL A 207 -4.05 17.99 -0.01
CA VAL A 207 -2.91 18.52 -0.77
C VAL A 207 -2.70 19.96 -0.37
N ASN A 208 -1.46 20.35 -0.13
CA ASN A 208 -1.05 21.70 0.23
C ASN A 208 0.08 22.17 -0.70
N TYR A 209 -0.19 23.20 -1.52
CA TYR A 209 0.79 23.75 -2.46
C TYR A 209 1.69 24.76 -1.76
N LEU A 210 2.84 24.30 -1.26
CA LEU A 210 3.82 25.09 -0.52
C LEU A 210 4.53 26.13 -1.41
N SER A 211 4.79 25.76 -2.66
CA SER A 211 5.38 26.65 -3.68
C SER A 211 4.54 26.54 -4.96
N PRO A 212 3.40 27.25 -5.03
CA PRO A 212 2.53 27.22 -6.21
C PRO A 212 3.22 27.88 -7.40
N ASP A 213 2.91 27.38 -8.59
CA ASP A 213 3.42 27.89 -9.86
C ASP A 213 2.30 27.72 -10.90
N PRO A 214 2.09 28.68 -11.81
CA PRO A 214 0.99 28.64 -12.78
C PRO A 214 1.12 27.49 -13.79
N VAL A 215 2.32 26.97 -14.01
CA VAL A 215 2.57 25.86 -14.95
C VAL A 215 2.62 24.54 -14.21
N TRP A 216 3.46 24.46 -13.18
CA TRP A 216 3.64 23.22 -12.41
C TRP A 216 4.19 23.50 -11.01
N PRO A 217 3.44 23.23 -9.93
CA PRO A 217 3.88 23.48 -8.56
C PRO A 217 5.27 22.92 -8.24
N LYS A 218 6.10 23.72 -7.58
CA LYS A 218 7.52 23.38 -7.31
C LYS A 218 7.71 22.59 -6.03
N ALA A 219 6.85 22.81 -5.04
CA ALA A 219 6.86 22.09 -3.78
C ALA A 219 5.42 21.85 -3.31
N VAL A 220 5.10 20.60 -3.00
CA VAL A 220 3.78 20.16 -2.58
C VAL A 220 3.91 19.19 -1.41
N GLU A 221 3.02 19.34 -0.44
CA GLU A 221 2.78 18.34 0.59
C GLU A 221 1.44 17.66 0.31
N LEU A 222 1.41 16.33 0.33
CA LEU A 222 0.19 15.53 0.29
C LEU A 222 0.12 14.66 1.54
N VAL A 223 -1.02 14.66 2.22
CA VAL A 223 -1.30 13.77 3.35
C VAL A 223 -2.43 12.84 2.95
N ASN A 224 -2.13 11.55 2.91
CA ASN A 224 -3.09 10.50 2.61
C ASN A 224 -3.52 9.80 3.91
N PHE A 225 -4.72 10.14 4.39
CA PHE A 225 -5.30 9.60 5.63
C PHE A 225 -5.83 8.17 5.46
N GLN A 226 -6.09 7.74 4.23
CA GLN A 226 -6.56 6.38 3.95
C GLN A 226 -5.41 5.36 4.07
N TYR A 227 -4.21 5.75 3.64
CA TYR A 227 -3.02 4.89 3.63
C TYR A 227 -1.96 5.29 4.67
N ASN A 228 -2.23 6.29 5.51
CA ASN A 228 -1.38 6.75 6.60
C ASN A 228 0.05 7.14 6.18
N TYR A 229 0.17 7.94 5.12
CA TYR A 229 1.46 8.51 4.72
C TYR A 229 1.37 9.99 4.35
N ARG A 230 2.53 10.63 4.35
CA ARG A 230 2.74 11.97 3.80
C ARG A 230 3.75 11.90 2.67
N LEU A 231 3.48 12.60 1.58
CA LEU A 231 4.45 12.86 0.52
C LEU A 231 4.90 14.30 0.58
N ASN A 232 6.21 14.52 0.51
CA ASN A 232 6.80 15.81 0.17
C ASN A 232 7.36 15.70 -1.24
N ILE A 233 6.76 16.44 -2.17
CA ILE A 233 7.09 16.37 -3.59
C ILE A 233 7.81 17.66 -3.96
N LYS A 234 9.03 17.53 -4.47
CA LYS A 234 9.82 18.65 -4.99
C LYS A 234 10.03 18.45 -6.48
N THR A 235 9.51 19.38 -7.28
CA THR A 235 9.79 19.39 -8.72
C THR A 235 11.21 19.90 -8.94
N ILE A 236 12.01 19.09 -9.63
CA ILE A 236 13.42 19.37 -9.97
C ILE A 236 13.48 20.03 -11.35
N SER A 237 12.79 19.48 -12.34
CA SER A 237 12.65 20.07 -13.67
C SER A 237 11.26 19.85 -14.25
N TYR A 238 10.89 20.73 -15.17
CA TYR A 238 9.68 20.65 -15.98
C TYR A 238 10.06 21.10 -17.39
N ASP A 239 9.86 20.21 -18.35
CA ASP A 239 10.24 20.42 -19.74
C ASP A 239 9.03 20.13 -20.64
N LEU A 240 8.63 21.10 -21.48
CA LEU A 240 7.66 20.86 -22.55
C LEU A 240 8.39 20.19 -23.71
N ILE A 241 7.82 19.10 -24.22
CA ILE A 241 8.35 18.38 -25.37
C ILE A 241 7.62 18.90 -26.62
N PRO A 242 8.34 19.42 -27.63
CA PRO A 242 7.72 19.78 -28.91
C PRO A 242 7.15 18.51 -29.57
N GLU A 243 5.87 18.54 -29.92
CA GLU A 243 5.18 17.50 -30.72
C GLU A 243 5.41 17.68 -32.23
#